data_AF-A0A0N9V5I4-F1
#
_entry.id   AF-A0A0N9V5I4-F1
#
_cell.length_a   1.000
_cell.length_b   1.000
_cell.length_c   1.000
_cell.angle_alpha   90.00
_cell.angle_beta   90.00
_cell.angle_gamma   90.00
#
_symmetry.space_group_name_H-M   'P 1'
#
loop_
_entity.id
_entity.type
_entity.pdbx_description
1 polymer ?
#
loop_
_entity_poly.entity_id
_entity_poly.type
_entity_poly.pdbx_seq_one_letter_code
_entity_poly.pdbx_strand_id
1 'polypeptide(L)'
;MVLDWAFSKGYRETEISMKSVTRGLPRQPKNSQHYAAMPYSDVAAFLMMLREKETMGRLALEFPIATAVRSGEARGAVWDEIDLENRLWTGLGACSEG
;
A
#
# COMPACT_ATOMS: atom_id res chain seq x y z
N MET A 1 20.51 8.71 -1.31
CA MET A 1 20.35 7.62 -0.31
C MET A 1 20.79 8.14 1.06
N VAL A 2 20.46 7.48 2.18
CA VAL A 2 20.75 8.00 3.55
C VAL A 2 22.25 8.30 3.78
N LEU A 3 23.15 7.52 3.17
CA LEU A 3 24.61 7.70 3.31
C LEU A 3 25.13 8.97 2.64
N ASP A 4 24.71 9.25 1.40
CA ASP A 4 25.07 10.47 0.68
C ASP A 4 24.47 11.72 1.37
N TRP A 5 23.24 11.59 1.87
CA TRP A 5 22.59 12.66 2.63
C TRP A 5 23.34 12.99 3.93
N ALA A 6 23.81 11.96 4.65
CA ALA A 6 24.58 12.13 5.89
C ALA A 6 25.94 12.80 5.64
N PHE A 7 26.62 12.46 4.54
CA PHE A 7 27.85 13.15 4.12
C PHE A 7 27.57 14.62 3.74
N SER A 8 26.53 14.88 2.94
CA SER A 8 26.13 16.24 2.57
C SER A 8 25.72 17.10 3.77
N LYS A 9 25.15 16.49 4.82
CA LYS A 9 24.80 17.17 6.08
C LYS A 9 25.95 17.27 7.07
N GLY A 10 27.14 16.78 6.74
CA GLY A 10 28.32 16.85 7.60
C GLY A 10 28.28 15.91 8.82
N TYR A 11 27.32 14.97 8.87
CA TYR A 11 27.31 13.93 9.90
C TYR A 11 28.41 12.88 9.69
N ARG A 12 29.04 12.89 8.51
CA ARG A 12 30.21 12.06 8.19
C ARG A 12 31.23 12.88 7.42
N GLU A 13 32.48 12.69 7.78
CA GLU A 13 33.63 13.34 7.15
C GLU A 13 34.01 12.72 5.80
N THR A 14 33.67 11.43 5.60
CA THR A 14 34.06 10.67 4.41
C THR A 14 32.86 10.23 3.60
N GLU A 15 32.98 10.40 2.28
CA GLU A 15 32.02 9.89 1.32
C GLU A 15 32.22 8.38 1.15
N ILE A 16 31.13 7.62 1.27
CA ILE A 16 31.17 6.19 0.93
C ILE A 16 30.72 6.06 -0.52
N SER A 17 31.62 5.59 -1.39
CA SER A 17 31.25 5.32 -2.78
C SER A 17 30.11 4.30 -2.84
N MET A 18 28.96 4.69 -3.36
CA MET A 18 27.82 3.78 -3.54
C MET A 18 28.18 2.52 -4.35
N LYS A 19 29.19 2.61 -5.23
CA LYS A 19 29.72 1.47 -6.00
C LYS A 19 30.32 0.38 -5.11
N SER A 20 30.98 0.72 -4.01
CA SER A 20 31.55 -0.27 -3.08
C SER A 20 30.46 -0.91 -2.21
N VAL A 21 29.44 -0.15 -1.82
CA VAL A 21 28.29 -0.64 -1.03
C VAL A 21 27.48 -1.67 -1.83
N THR A 22 27.12 -1.36 -3.08
CA THR A 22 26.35 -2.30 -3.93
C THR A 22 27.15 -3.57 -4.26
N ARG A 23 28.49 -3.49 -4.28
CA ARG A 23 29.36 -4.65 -4.53
C ARG A 23 29.62 -5.50 -3.28
N GLY A 24 29.64 -4.88 -2.11
CA GLY A 24 29.88 -5.56 -0.83
C GLY A 24 28.64 -6.19 -0.21
N LEU A 25 27.44 -5.71 -0.56
CA LEU A 25 26.19 -6.30 -0.10
C LEU A 25 25.80 -7.51 -0.96
N PRO A 26 25.27 -8.59 -0.34
CA PRO A 26 24.72 -9.70 -1.09
C PRO A 26 23.59 -9.21 -1.99
N ARG A 27 23.60 -9.69 -3.25
CA ARG A 27 22.57 -9.37 -4.23
C ARG A 27 21.21 -9.75 -3.65
N GLN A 28 20.37 -8.74 -3.41
CA GLN A 28 19.01 -8.99 -2.98
C GLN A 28 18.30 -9.75 -4.10
N PRO A 29 17.77 -10.96 -3.84
CA PRO A 29 17.04 -11.69 -4.86
C PRO A 29 15.85 -10.83 -5.28
N LYS A 30 15.78 -10.52 -6.59
CA LYS A 30 14.57 -9.92 -7.13
C LYS A 30 13.51 -11.01 -7.09
N ASN A 31 12.60 -10.92 -6.13
CA ASN A 31 11.44 -11.79 -6.13
C ASN A 31 10.52 -11.33 -7.28
N SER A 32 10.69 -11.93 -8.45
CA SER A 32 9.86 -11.68 -9.63
C SER A 32 8.59 -12.53 -9.64
N GLN A 33 8.32 -13.25 -8.54
CA GLN A 33 7.10 -14.04 -8.44
C GLN A 33 5.91 -13.10 -8.29
N HIS A 34 5.05 -13.11 -9.30
CA HIS A 34 3.77 -12.40 -9.23
C HIS A 34 2.85 -13.09 -8.24
N TYR A 35 2.11 -12.29 -7.47
CA TYR A 35 1.05 -12.81 -6.62
C TYR A 35 -0.09 -13.34 -7.50
N ALA A 36 -0.57 -14.55 -7.19
CA ALA A 36 -1.72 -15.11 -7.89
C ALA A 36 -2.96 -14.24 -7.63
N ALA A 37 -3.60 -13.80 -8.71
CA ALA A 37 -4.86 -13.09 -8.64
C ALA A 37 -6.03 -14.09 -8.71
N MET A 38 -7.11 -13.77 -8.00
CA MET A 38 -8.36 -14.52 -8.10
C MET A 38 -8.99 -14.30 -9.50
N PRO A 39 -9.50 -15.36 -10.16
CA PRO A 39 -10.32 -15.21 -11.36
C PRO A 39 -11.56 -14.35 -11.08
N TYR A 40 -11.94 -13.49 -12.01
CA TYR A 40 -13.08 -12.59 -11.84
C TYR A 40 -14.40 -13.34 -11.58
N SER A 41 -14.57 -14.52 -12.17
CA SER A 41 -15.72 -15.41 -11.94
C SER A 41 -15.92 -15.79 -10.47
N ASP A 42 -14.83 -15.86 -9.71
CA ASP A 42 -14.84 -16.41 -8.36
C ASP A 42 -15.08 -15.31 -7.31
N VAL A 43 -14.97 -14.04 -7.71
CA VAL A 43 -15.14 -12.88 -6.82
C VAL A 43 -16.56 -12.83 -6.24
N ALA A 44 -17.58 -13.15 -7.03
CA ALA A 44 -18.97 -13.14 -6.57
C ALA A 44 -19.20 -14.18 -5.46
N ALA A 45 -18.70 -15.41 -5.66
CA ALA A 45 -18.78 -16.47 -4.67
C ALA A 45 -17.96 -16.13 -3.41
N PHE A 46 -16.79 -15.52 -3.58
CA PHE A 46 -15.96 -15.07 -2.47
C PHE A 46 -16.66 -14.01 -1.61
N LEU A 47 -17.32 -13.01 -2.22
CA LEU A 47 -18.10 -12.01 -1.49
C LEU A 47 -19.26 -12.62 -0.70
N MET A 48 -19.92 -13.64 -1.25
CA MET A 48 -20.98 -14.36 -0.52
C MET A 48 -20.43 -15.06 0.72
N MET A 49 -19.32 -15.80 0.58
CA MET A 49 -18.65 -16.47 1.70
C MET A 49 -18.15 -15.48 2.75
N LEU A 50 -17.61 -14.34 2.30
CA LEU A 50 -17.13 -13.30 3.21
C LEU A 50 -18.25 -12.75 4.10
N ARG A 51 -19.46 -12.61 3.55
CA ARG A 51 -20.67 -12.13 4.25
C ARG A 51 -21.23 -13.07 5.31
N GLU A 52 -20.76 -14.31 5.38
CA GLU A 52 -21.17 -15.26 6.44
C GLU A 52 -20.72 -14.81 7.84
N LYS A 53 -19.70 -13.94 7.93
CA LYS A 53 -19.16 -13.43 9.20
C LYS A 53 -19.31 -11.93 9.33
N GLU A 54 -20.02 -11.48 10.36
CA GLU A 54 -20.12 -10.05 10.68
C GLU A 54 -18.90 -9.57 11.46
N THR A 55 -17.85 -9.17 10.73
CA THR A 55 -16.62 -8.63 11.32
C THR A 55 -16.19 -7.35 10.62
N MET A 56 -15.41 -6.52 11.33
CA MET A 56 -14.86 -5.30 10.75
C MET A 56 -13.85 -5.59 9.63
N GLY A 57 -13.11 -6.70 9.73
CA GLY A 57 -12.19 -7.15 8.69
C GLY A 57 -12.89 -7.50 7.38
N ARG A 58 -14.12 -8.03 7.45
CA ARG A 58 -14.95 -8.23 6.25
C ARG A 58 -15.24 -6.90 5.56
N LEU A 59 -15.76 -5.91 6.28
CA LEU A 59 -16.12 -4.62 5.69
C LEU A 59 -14.89 -3.93 5.06
N ALA A 60 -13.75 -4.00 5.76
CA ALA A 60 -12.48 -3.47 5.27
C ALA A 60 -11.93 -4.19 4.02
N LEU A 61 -12.36 -5.44 3.75
CA LEU A 61 -12.00 -6.20 2.56
C LEU A 61 -13.02 -6.02 1.42
N GLU A 62 -14.32 -5.93 1.73
CA GLU A 62 -15.37 -5.66 0.72
C GLU A 62 -15.19 -4.29 0.09
N PHE A 63 -14.81 -3.29 0.88
CA PHE A 63 -14.64 -1.91 0.42
C PHE A 63 -13.65 -1.79 -0.75
N PRO A 64 -12.37 -2.23 -0.65
CA PRO A 64 -11.43 -2.17 -1.77
C PRO A 64 -11.79 -3.10 -2.93
N ILE A 65 -12.55 -4.18 -2.71
CA ILE A 65 -13.07 -5.00 -3.81
C ILE A 65 -14.09 -4.19 -4.63
N ALA A 66 -14.93 -3.38 -3.98
CA ALA A 66 -15.96 -2.58 -4.64
C ALA A 66 -15.42 -1.27 -5.26
N THR A 67 -14.42 -0.65 -4.65
CA THR A 67 -13.90 0.68 -5.06
C THR A 67 -12.54 0.60 -5.77
N ALA A 68 -11.91 -0.57 -5.82
CA ALA A 68 -10.58 -0.81 -6.41
C ALA A 68 -9.44 0.05 -5.81
N VAL A 69 -9.58 0.49 -4.56
CA VAL A 69 -8.56 1.27 -3.86
C VAL A 69 -7.50 0.41 -3.20
N ARG A 70 -6.37 1.04 -2.86
CA ARG A 70 -5.29 0.35 -2.15
C ARG A 70 -5.70 0.05 -0.73
N SER A 71 -5.17 -1.04 -0.17
CA SER A 71 -5.48 -1.43 1.21
C SER A 71 -5.09 -0.37 2.26
N GLY A 72 -4.08 0.45 1.99
CA GLY A 72 -3.70 1.59 2.83
C GLY A 72 -4.75 2.71 2.81
N GLU A 73 -5.27 3.03 1.63
CA GLU A 73 -6.34 4.03 1.45
C GLU A 73 -7.63 3.56 2.13
N ALA A 74 -7.99 2.29 1.98
CA ALA A 74 -9.15 1.71 2.66
C ALA A 74 -9.07 1.77 4.20
N ARG A 75 -7.88 1.65 4.79
CA ARG A 75 -7.68 1.75 6.25
C ARG A 75 -7.58 3.19 6.75
N GLY A 76 -7.18 4.13 5.89
CA GLY A 76 -7.05 5.55 6.22
C GLY A 76 -8.30 6.38 5.92
N ALA A 77 -9.28 5.81 5.24
CA ALA A 77 -10.53 6.49 4.88
C ALA A 77 -11.24 7.02 6.14
N VAL A 78 -11.64 8.28 6.09
CA VAL A 78 -12.43 8.93 7.15
C VAL A 78 -13.87 9.15 6.69
N TRP A 79 -14.81 9.17 7.63
CA TRP A 79 -16.23 9.31 7.31
C TRP A 79 -16.56 10.62 6.57
N ASP A 80 -15.80 11.69 6.82
CA ASP A 80 -15.97 12.99 6.16
C ASP A 80 -15.70 12.94 4.65
N GLU A 81 -15.01 11.92 4.14
CA GLU A 81 -14.77 11.71 2.71
C GLU A 81 -15.93 10.97 2.01
N ILE A 82 -16.83 10.35 2.78
CA ILE A 82 -17.87 9.46 2.27
C ILE A 82 -19.21 10.18 2.30
N ASP A 83 -19.67 10.58 1.13
CA ASP A 83 -21.02 11.08 0.91
C ASP A 83 -21.96 9.89 0.61
N LEU A 84 -22.70 9.46 1.63
CA LEU A 84 -23.66 8.37 1.51
C LEU A 84 -24.92 8.73 0.70
N GLU A 85 -25.28 10.02 0.64
CA GLU A 85 -26.45 10.48 -0.11
C GLU A 85 -26.17 10.43 -1.61
N ASN A 86 -25.03 10.98 -2.01
CA ASN A 86 -24.57 10.99 -3.39
C ASN A 86 -23.83 9.69 -3.79
N ARG A 87 -23.65 8.76 -2.85
CA ARG A 87 -22.91 7.50 -3.02
C ARG A 87 -21.51 7.73 -3.59
N LEU A 88 -20.89 8.82 -3.16
CA LEU A 88 -19.61 9.28 -3.65
C LEU A 88 -18.60 9.17 -2.52
N TRP A 89 -17.48 8.54 -2.82
CA TRP A 89 -16.30 8.65 -1.98
C TRP A 89 -15.25 9.43 -2.75
N THR A 90 -14.78 10.53 -2.18
CA THR A 90 -13.81 11.44 -2.81
C THR A 90 -12.36 11.06 -2.50
N GLY A 91 -12.12 9.82 -2.04
CA GLY A 91 -10.81 9.27 -1.67
C GLY A 91 -9.81 9.29 -2.82
N LEU A 92 -9.08 10.39 -2.94
CA LEU A 92 -7.90 10.55 -3.79
C LEU A 92 -6.90 11.33 -2.96
N GLY A 93 -6.00 10.57 -2.30
CA GLY A 93 -4.88 11.02 -1.48
C GLY A 93 -4.58 12.51 -1.55
N ALA A 94 -5.33 13.31 -0.80
CA ALA A 94 -4.88 14.65 -0.45
C ALA A 94 -3.72 14.42 0.51
N CYS A 95 -2.51 14.63 0.01
CA CYS A 95 -1.33 14.81 0.83
C CYS A 95 -1.66 15.77 1.97
N SER A 96 -1.91 15.24 3.17
CA SER A 96 -1.71 15.93 4.43
C SER A 96 -0.50 15.29 5.12
N GLU A 97 0.64 15.33 4.43
CA GLU A 97 1.91 15.46 5.14
C GLU A 97 1.96 16.90 5.66
N GLY A 98 1.60 17.06 6.93
CA GLY A 98 1.91 18.22 7.76
C GLY A 98 2.77 17.78 8.91
#